data_AF-A0A834MME1-F1
#
_entry.id   AF-A0A834MME1-F1
#
_cell.length_a   1.000
_cell.length_b   1.000
_cell.length_c   1.000
_cell.angle_alpha   90.00
_cell.angle_beta   90.00
_cell.angle_gamma   90.00
#
_symmetry.space_group_name_H-M   'P 1'
#
loop_
_entity.id
_entity.type
_entity.pdbx_description
1 polymer ?
#
loop_
_entity_poly.entity_id
_entity_poly.type
_entity_poly.pdbx_seq_one_letter_code
_entity_poly.pdbx_strand_id
1 'polypeptide(L)' 'MDKKEFSVLIKYCFLKGKNTVEVQTWLNAEFADTASGKSTIKDGYAKFRRDEMSTEDGECSGRPKEVIAKT' A
#
# COMPACT_ATOMS: atom_id res chain seq x y z
N MET A 1 -1.87 -13.28 0.04
CA MET A 1 -1.59 -12.15 0.93
C MET A 1 -2.32 -10.94 0.39
N ASP A 2 -3.16 -10.32 1.20
CA ASP A 2 -3.98 -9.18 0.80
C ASP A 2 -3.17 -7.89 0.75
N LYS A 3 -3.66 -6.89 0.02
CA LYS A 3 -3.04 -5.55 -0.04
C LYS A 3 -2.85 -4.92 1.34
N LYS A 4 -3.80 -5.14 2.26
CA LYS A 4 -3.72 -4.65 3.65
C LYS A 4 -2.55 -5.30 4.38
N GLU A 5 -2.33 -6.60 4.22
CA GLU A 5 -1.23 -7.33 4.85
C GLU A 5 0.13 -6.83 4.34
N PHE A 6 0.26 -6.59 3.04
CA PHE A 6 1.48 -5.98 2.48
C PHE A 6 1.71 -4.57 3.03
N SER A 7 0.67 -3.75 3.18
CA SER A 7 0.81 -2.40 3.76
C SER A 7 1.33 -2.44 5.20
N VAL A 8 0.88 -3.42 6.00
CA VAL A 8 1.40 -3.66 7.35
C VAL A 8 2.89 -4.05 7.33
N LEU A 9 3.29 -4.95 6.42
CA LEU A 9 4.69 -5.36 6.28
C LEU A 9 5.61 -4.22 5.81
N ILE A 10 5.15 -3.42 4.85
CA ILE A 10 5.89 -2.25 4.35
C ILE A 10 6.07 -1.24 5.49
N LYS A 11 5.01 -0.99 6.29
CA LYS A 11 5.08 -0.13 7.48
C LYS A 11 6.07 -0.65 8.52
N TYR A 12 6.02 -1.95 8.82
CA TYR A 12 6.98 -2.57 9.74
C TYR A 12 8.42 -2.35 9.27
N CYS A 13 8.70 -2.57 7.98
CA CYS A 13 10.03 -2.38 7.44
C CYS A 13 10.48 -0.91 7.43
N PHE A 14 9.56 0.02 7.16
CA PHE A 14 9.81 1.46 7.25
C PHE A 14 10.22 1.87 8.67
N LEU A 15 9.50 1.40 9.69
CA LEU A 15 9.82 1.66 11.11
C LEU A 15 11.17 1.06 11.54
N LYS A 16 11.61 -0.02 10.88
CA LYS A 16 12.92 -0.64 11.10
C LYS A 16 14.05 0.06 10.33
N GLY A 17 13.76 1.11 9.56
CA GLY A 17 14.75 1.87 8.80
C GLY A 17 15.28 1.14 7.57
N LYS A 18 14.58 0.11 7.07
CA LYS A 18 14.98 -0.59 5.84
C LYS A 18 14.72 0.30 4.62
N ASN A 19 15.50 0.10 3.56
CA ASN A 19 15.26 0.79 2.31
C ASN A 19 14.26 0.03 1.40
N THR A 20 13.70 0.70 0.41
CA THR A 20 12.67 0.10 -0.48
C THR A 20 13.19 -1.08 -1.30
N VAL A 21 14.49 -1.13 -1.62
CA VAL A 21 15.11 -2.23 -2.38
C VAL A 21 15.24 -3.47 -1.48
N GLU A 22 15.68 -3.30 -0.24
CA GLU A 22 15.75 -4.40 0.74
C GLU A 22 14.36 -4.99 1.01
N VAL A 23 13.35 -4.14 1.17
CA VAL A 23 11.97 -4.58 1.35
C VAL A 23 11.46 -5.32 0.13
N GLN A 24 11.76 -4.83 -1.08
CA GLN A 24 11.37 -5.52 -2.31
C GLN A 24 12.03 -6.89 -2.44
N THR A 25 13.34 -6.98 -2.22
CA THR A 25 14.06 -8.25 -2.28
C THR A 25 13.51 -9.23 -1.24
N TRP A 26 13.24 -8.76 -0.02
CA TRP A 26 12.66 -9.58 1.03
C TRP A 26 11.25 -10.05 0.68
N LEU A 27 10.37 -9.17 0.20
CA LEU A 27 9.02 -9.54 -0.22
C LEU A 27 9.02 -10.50 -1.41
N ASN A 28 9.93 -10.33 -2.37
CA ASN A 28 10.06 -11.24 -3.52
C ASN A 28 10.60 -12.61 -3.11
N ALA A 29 11.48 -12.67 -2.10
CA ALA A 29 12.03 -13.93 -1.61
C ALA A 29 10.98 -14.71 -0.80
N GLU A 30 10.22 -14.02 0.06
CA GLU A 30 9.23 -14.64 0.95
C GLU A 30 7.89 -14.92 0.26
N PHE A 31 7.50 -14.07 -0.71
CA PHE A 31 6.18 -14.09 -1.35
C PHE A 31 6.28 -14.04 -2.88
N ALA A 32 7.16 -14.85 -3.48
CA ALA A 32 7.48 -14.81 -4.91
C ALA A 32 6.27 -14.77 -5.87
N ASP A 33 5.18 -15.44 -5.54
CA ASP A 33 3.97 -15.54 -6.38
C ASP A 33 2.99 -14.37 -6.18
N THR A 34 3.01 -13.74 -4.99
CA THR A 34 2.02 -12.72 -4.59
C THR A 34 2.66 -11.37 -4.26
N ALA A 35 3.95 -11.20 -4.54
CA ALA A 35 4.73 -10.06 -4.11
C ALA A 35 4.12 -8.74 -4.59
N SER A 36 4.00 -7.81 -3.65
CA SER A 36 3.55 -6.44 -3.94
C SER A 36 4.48 -5.77 -4.95
N GLY A 37 3.89 -5.14 -5.98
CA GLY A 37 4.64 -4.46 -7.02
C GLY A 37 5.53 -3.32 -6.48
N LYS A 38 6.58 -2.98 -7.24
CA LYS A 38 7.54 -1.93 -6.85
C LYS A 38 6.87 -0.60 -6.49
N SER A 39 5.79 -0.27 -7.20
CA SER A 39 5.03 0.97 -6.99
C SER A 39 4.39 1.01 -5.60
N THR A 40 3.71 -0.06 -5.18
CA THR A 40 3.04 -0.13 -3.86
C THR A 40 4.01 0.10 -2.70
N ILE A 41 5.24 -0.44 -2.78
CA ILE A 41 6.27 -0.22 -1.76
C ILE A 41 6.67 1.26 -1.71
N LYS A 42 6.86 1.90 -2.88
CA LYS A 42 7.21 3.31 -2.96
C LYS A 42 6.09 4.22 -2.48
N ASP A 43 4.85 3.95 -2.89
CA ASP A 43 3.66 4.70 -2.46
C ASP A 43 3.46 4.60 -0.95
N GLY A 44 3.59 3.39 -0.38
CA GLY A 44 3.55 3.18 1.06
C GLY A 44 4.63 3.98 1.79
N TYR A 45 5.89 3.93 1.34
CA TYR A 45 6.97 4.72 1.92
C TYR A 45 6.73 6.22 1.81
N ALA A 46 6.25 6.72 0.68
CA ALA A 46 5.94 8.14 0.50
C ALA A 46 4.84 8.60 1.47
N LYS A 47 3.82 7.75 1.68
CA LYS A 47 2.74 7.97 2.63
C LYS A 47 3.26 8.00 4.08
N PHE A 48 4.06 7.02 4.49
CA PHE A 48 4.64 6.96 5.83
C PHE A 48 5.63 8.09 6.13
N ARG A 49 6.35 8.59 5.12
CA ARG A 49 7.19 9.80 5.25
C ARG A 49 6.40 11.08 5.50
N ARG A 50 5.11 11.11 5.18
CA ARG A 50 4.19 12.22 5.48
C ARG A 50 3.47 12.04 6.82
N ASP A 51 3.94 11.11 7.66
CA ASP A 51 3.33 10.71 8.93
C ASP A 51 1.92 10.08 8.78
N GLU A 52 1.51 9.73 7.56
CA GLU A 52 0.24 9.07 7.31
C GLU A 52 0.39 7.56 7.53
N MET A 53 0.40 7.15 8.79
CA MET A 53 0.68 5.77 9.21
C MET A 53 -0.46 4.77 9.01
N SER A 54 -1.56 5.16 8.34
CA SER A 54 -2.68 4.25 8.10
C SER A 54 -2.29 3.17 7.09
N THR A 55 -2.56 1.91 7.42
CA THR A 55 -2.36 0.76 6.52
C THR A 55 -3.63 0.40 5.74
N GLU A 56 -4.71 1.12 5.99
CA GLU A 56 -5.94 0.98 5.24
C GLU A 56 -5.89 1.87 3.99
N ASP A 57 -6.43 1.36 2.89
CA ASP A 57 -6.78 2.20 1.75
C ASP A 57 -7.77 3.27 2.25
N GLY A 58 -7.45 4.54 1.99
CA GLY A 58 -8.40 5.62 2.24
C GLY A 58 -9.66 5.41 1.42
N GLU A 59 -10.78 6.01 1.82
CA GLU A 59 -12.01 5.94 1.03
C GLU A 59 -11.70 6.29 -0.43
N CYS A 60 -11.88 5.32 -1.32
CA CYS A 60 -11.92 5.59 -2.76
C CYS A 60 -13.01 6.63 -2.94
N SER A 61 -12.64 7.86 -3.31
CA SER A 61 -13.57 8.91 -3.69
C SER A 61 -14.42 8.39 -4.86
N GLY A 62 -15.51 7.71 -4.53
CA GLY A 62 -16.39 7.08 -5.48
C GLY A 62 -17.02 8.16 -6.34
N ARG A 63 -17.04 7.91 -7.65
CA ARG A 63 -17.80 8.69 -8.64
C ARG A 63 -19.19 9.03 -8.05
N PRO A 64 -19.66 10.29 -8.11
CA PRO A 64 -20.93 10.67 -7.50
C PRO A 64 -22.06 9.78 -8.04
N LYS A 65 -22.76 9.07 -7.14
CA LYS A 65 -24.02 8.38 -7.44
C LYS A 65 -25.14 9.40 -7.44
N GLU A 66 -25.31 10.14 -8.52
CA GLU A 66 -26.65 10.70 -8.81
C GLU A 66 -26.77 11.15 -10.26
N VAL A 67 -27.50 10.36 -11.05
CA VAL A 67 -28.40 10.91 -12.07
C VAL A 67 -29.71 10.13 -11.92
N ILE A 68 -30.57 10.62 -11.04
CA ILE A 68 -31.98 10.24 -11.04
C ILE A 68 -32.60 11.04 -12.18
N ALA A 69 -32.55 10.52 -13.41
CA ALA A 69 -33.33 11.07 -14.49
C ALA A 69 -34.80 10.72 -14.22
N LYS A 70 -35.55 11.66 -13.64
CA LYS A 70 -37.01 11.66 -13.68
C LYS A 70 -37.43 12.34 -14.99
N THR A 71 -37.97 11.56 -15.92
CA THR A 71 -38.87 12.03 -16.97
C THR A 71 -40.03 11.05 -17.06
#